data_AF-A0A925VJZ6-F1
#
_entry.id   AF-A0A925VJZ6-F1
#
_cell.length_a   1.000
_cell.length_b   1.000
_cell.length_c   1.000
_cell.angle_alpha   90.00
_cell.angle_beta   90.00
_cell.angle_gamma   90.00
#
_symmetry.space_group_name_H-M   'P 1'
#
loop_
_entity.id
_entity.type
_entity.pdbx_description
1 polymer ?
#
loop_
_entity_poly.entity_id
_entity_poly.type
_entity_poly.pdbx_seq_one_letter_code
_entity_poly.pdbx_strand_id
1 'polypeptide(L)'
;GIGIHGEPGRRRVKIAPAREIAALLLAPVLEDLPFRAGDRVLAFVNGMGATPLIELYIVYNEVAALLAQHNISVARSLVGNYITSLDMAGTSVTLLRLDDELARLWDAPVHTAALRWGV
;
A
#
# COMPACT_ATOMS: atom_id res chain seq x y z
N GLY A 1 3.23 10.84 -6.17
CA GLY A 1 4.13 10.92 -5.01
C GLY A 1 4.15 12.32 -4.47
N ILE A 2 2.98 12.78 -4.03
CA ILE A 2 2.81 13.99 -3.22
C ILE A 2 3.23 13.67 -1.77
N GLY A 3 3.49 14.70 -0.96
CA GLY A 3 3.66 14.53 0.48
C GLY A 3 2.32 14.58 1.23
N ILE A 4 2.36 14.38 2.55
CA ILE A 4 1.17 14.37 3.43
C ILE A 4 0.72 15.77 3.84
N HIS A 5 1.43 16.82 3.47
CA HIS A 5 1.07 18.22 3.73
C HIS A 5 0.72 18.97 2.44
N GLY A 6 0.42 18.25 1.35
CA GLY A 6 0.08 18.84 0.06
C GLY A 6 1.30 19.32 -0.74
N GLU A 7 2.51 18.86 -0.41
CA GLU A 7 3.71 19.20 -1.15
C GLU A 7 3.60 18.72 -2.61
N PRO A 8 4.15 19.48 -3.58
CA PRO A 8 4.15 19.09 -4.98
C PRO A 8 4.77 17.70 -5.20
N GLY A 9 4.05 16.84 -5.92
CA GLY A 9 4.58 15.55 -6.31
C GLY A 9 5.53 15.61 -7.51
N ARG A 10 6.22 14.51 -7.80
CA ARG A 10 7.20 14.39 -8.90
C ARG A 10 6.66 14.81 -10.28
N ARG A 11 5.37 14.57 -10.57
CA ARG A 11 4.70 14.93 -11.82
C ARG A 11 3.19 14.99 -11.67
N ARG A 12 2.53 15.70 -12.60
CA ARG A 12 1.07 15.70 -12.78
C ARG A 12 0.71 14.88 -14.01
N VAL A 13 -0.37 14.12 -13.94
CA VAL A 13 -0.88 13.29 -15.04
C VAL A 13 -2.40 13.48 -15.15
N LYS A 14 -2.98 13.14 -16.32
CA LYS A 14 -4.44 13.01 -16.44
C LYS A 14 -4.90 11.82 -15.59
N ILE A 15 -6.16 11.84 -15.16
CA ILE A 15 -6.77 10.70 -14.47
C ILE A 15 -6.61 9.44 -15.34
N ALA A 16 -6.28 8.33 -14.70
CA ALA A 16 -5.98 7.07 -15.37
C ALA A 16 -6.72 5.92 -14.67
N PRO A 17 -6.92 4.79 -15.36
CA PRO A 17 -7.46 3.58 -14.74
C PRO A 17 -6.65 3.15 -13.51
N ALA A 18 -7.31 2.50 -12.53
CA ALA A 18 -6.66 2.08 -11.28
C ALA A 18 -5.42 1.21 -11.51
N ARG A 19 -5.43 0.31 -12.50
CA ARG A 19 -4.27 -0.51 -12.89
C ARG A 19 -3.03 0.33 -13.23
N GLU A 20 -3.23 1.44 -13.94
CA GLU A 20 -2.14 2.32 -14.37
C GLU A 20 -1.65 3.13 -13.18
N ILE A 21 -2.55 3.62 -12.33
CA ILE A 21 -2.18 4.30 -11.08
C ILE A 21 -1.38 3.36 -10.17
N ALA A 22 -1.82 2.11 -9.98
CA ALA A 22 -1.13 1.12 -9.16
C ALA A 22 0.28 0.81 -9.70
N ALA A 23 0.43 0.64 -11.02
CA ALA A 23 1.73 0.45 -11.65
C ALA A 23 2.65 1.66 -11.44
N LEU A 24 2.11 2.88 -11.57
CA LEU A 24 2.86 4.11 -11.33
C LEU A 24 3.30 4.29 -9.87
N LEU A 25 2.53 3.78 -8.92
CA LEU A 25 2.87 3.79 -7.50
C LEU A 25 3.92 2.72 -7.15
N LEU A 26 3.79 1.52 -7.71
CA LEU A 26 4.67 0.39 -7.42
C LEU A 26 6.03 0.47 -8.07
N ALA A 27 6.13 0.96 -9.32
CA ALA A 27 7.39 1.01 -10.06
C ALA A 27 8.56 1.60 -9.25
N PRO A 28 8.46 2.83 -8.69
CA PRO A 28 9.57 3.37 -7.90
C PRO A 28 9.85 2.60 -6.60
N VAL A 29 8.86 1.91 -6.03
CA VAL A 29 9.05 1.10 -4.81
C VAL A 29 9.82 -0.18 -5.13
N LEU A 30 9.49 -0.82 -6.26
CA LEU A 30 10.15 -2.04 -6.72
C LEU A 30 11.56 -1.77 -7.25
N GLU A 31 11.83 -0.57 -7.77
CA GLU A 31 13.15 -0.16 -8.24
C GLU A 31 14.10 0.23 -7.09
N ASP A 32 13.58 0.79 -5.98
CA ASP A 32 14.39 1.34 -4.87
C ASP A 32 14.95 0.25 -3.94
N LEU A 33 14.23 -0.86 -3.75
CA LEU A 33 14.68 -2.01 -2.97
C LEU A 33 14.76 -3.25 -3.87
N PRO A 34 15.81 -4.10 -3.77
CA PRO A 34 15.89 -5.30 -4.58
C PRO A 34 14.95 -6.38 -4.04
N PHE A 35 13.66 -6.23 -4.30
CA PHE A 35 12.69 -7.32 -4.19
C PHE A 35 13.05 -8.42 -5.18
N ARG A 36 12.86 -9.67 -4.78
CA ARG A 36 13.17 -10.84 -5.59
C ARG A 36 11.95 -11.72 -5.73
N ALA A 37 11.90 -12.46 -6.82
CA ALA A 37 10.94 -13.55 -6.98
C ALA A 37 11.02 -14.50 -5.76
N GLY A 38 9.87 -14.81 -5.16
CA GLY A 38 9.76 -15.59 -3.93
C GLY A 38 9.67 -14.73 -2.65
N ASP A 39 9.90 -13.42 -2.72
CA ASP A 39 9.72 -12.55 -1.56
C ASP A 39 8.26 -12.53 -1.10
N ARG A 40 8.08 -12.39 0.22
CA ARG A 40 6.78 -12.16 0.87
C ARG A 40 6.76 -10.73 1.37
N VAL A 41 5.62 -10.05 1.22
CA VAL A 41 5.45 -8.66 1.65
C VAL A 41 4.19 -8.45 2.48
N LEU A 42 4.23 -7.42 3.32
CA LEU A 42 3.04 -6.71 3.77
C LEU A 42 2.74 -5.61 2.75
N ALA A 43 1.54 -5.64 2.17
CA ALA A 43 1.04 -4.59 1.28
C ALA A 43 0.10 -3.65 2.03
N PHE A 44 0.51 -2.40 2.19
CA PHE A 44 -0.27 -1.37 2.87
C PHE A 44 -0.80 -0.38 1.83
N VAL A 45 -2.11 -0.41 1.60
CA VAL A 45 -2.85 0.52 0.74
C VAL A 45 -3.59 1.52 1.62
N ASN A 46 -3.02 2.71 1.71
CA ASN A 46 -3.50 3.77 2.57
C ASN A 46 -4.33 4.79 1.77
N GLY A 47 -5.47 5.21 2.30
CA GLY A 47 -6.21 6.36 1.79
C GLY A 47 -5.72 7.66 2.44
N MET A 48 -5.71 8.74 1.65
CA MET A 48 -5.25 10.06 2.08
C MET A 48 -6.35 10.89 2.78
N GLY A 49 -7.54 10.32 3.00
CA GLY A 49 -8.65 11.00 3.65
C GLY A 49 -9.98 10.72 2.96
N ALA A 50 -10.21 11.34 1.80
CA ALA A 50 -11.50 11.34 1.13
C ALA A 50 -11.70 10.22 0.07
N THR A 51 -10.72 9.33 -0.11
CA THR A 51 -10.90 8.18 -1.04
C THR A 51 -11.80 7.11 -0.41
N PRO A 52 -12.91 6.73 -1.07
CA PRO A 52 -13.80 5.68 -0.57
C PRO A 52 -13.08 4.35 -0.37
N LEU A 53 -13.47 3.61 0.68
CA LEU A 53 -12.86 2.31 0.99
C LEU A 53 -12.97 1.31 -0.19
N ILE A 54 -14.08 1.34 -0.93
CA ILE A 54 -14.26 0.50 -2.12
C ILE A 54 -13.21 0.79 -3.20
N GLU A 55 -12.81 2.06 -3.38
CA GLU A 55 -11.76 2.43 -4.33
C GLU A 55 -10.38 1.98 -3.85
N LEU A 56 -10.11 2.03 -2.54
CA LEU A 56 -8.87 1.48 -1.98
C LEU A 56 -8.75 -0.03 -2.23
N TYR A 57 -9.85 -0.77 -2.17
CA TYR A 57 -9.85 -2.19 -2.52
C TYR A 57 -9.66 -2.46 -4.02
N ILE A 58 -10.14 -1.57 -4.90
CA ILE A 58 -9.82 -1.63 -6.34
C ILE A 58 -8.31 -1.44 -6.52
N VAL A 59 -7.70 -0.46 -5.86
CA VAL A 59 -6.25 -0.25 -5.92
C VAL A 59 -5.49 -1.45 -5.36
N TYR A 60 -5.93 -2.01 -4.23
CA TYR A 60 -5.34 -3.21 -3.65
C TYR A 60 -5.37 -4.41 -4.60
N ASN A 61 -6.49 -4.62 -5.30
CA ASN A 61 -6.60 -5.69 -6.29
C ASN A 61 -5.54 -5.55 -7.40
N GLU A 62 -5.36 -4.35 -7.93
CA GLU A 62 -4.35 -4.06 -8.95
C GLU A 62 -2.92 -4.22 -8.41
N VAL A 63 -2.65 -3.76 -7.18
CA VAL A 63 -1.37 -3.94 -6.49
C VAL A 63 -1.04 -5.43 -6.33
N ALA A 64 -1.98 -6.23 -5.85
CA ALA A 64 -1.79 -7.67 -5.65
C ALA A 64 -1.53 -8.40 -6.99
N ALA A 65 -2.27 -8.05 -8.04
CA ALA A 65 -2.08 -8.61 -9.37
C ALA A 65 -0.68 -8.27 -9.95
N LEU A 66 -0.23 -7.03 -9.80
CA LEU A 66 1.09 -6.59 -10.27
C LEU A 66 2.23 -7.26 -9.48
N LEU A 67 2.10 -7.43 -8.16
CA LEU A 67 3.07 -8.15 -7.35
C LEU A 67 3.17 -9.63 -7.73
N ALA A 68 2.03 -10.27 -8.00
CA ALA A 68 2.00 -11.66 -8.47
C ALA A 68 2.75 -11.86 -9.80
N GLN A 69 2.68 -10.88 -10.72
CA GLN A 69 3.46 -10.91 -11.96
C GLN A 69 4.98 -10.90 -11.72
N HIS A 70 5.43 -10.32 -10.60
CA HIS A 70 6.83 -10.32 -10.18
C HIS A 70 7.21 -11.52 -9.30
N ASN A 71 6.29 -12.49 -9.13
CA ASN A 71 6.41 -13.61 -8.19
C ASN A 71 6.67 -13.15 -6.74
N ILE A 72 6.10 -12.00 -6.34
CA ILE A 72 6.11 -11.49 -4.98
C ILE A 72 4.74 -11.76 -4.37
N SER A 73 4.71 -12.39 -3.20
CA SER A 73 3.46 -12.77 -2.54
C SER A 73 3.08 -11.77 -1.45
N VAL A 74 1.81 -11.37 -1.43
CA VAL A 74 1.25 -10.54 -0.35
C VAL A 74 0.89 -11.47 0.81
N ALA A 75 1.75 -11.56 1.82
CA ALA A 75 1.51 -12.40 2.99
C ALA A 75 0.57 -11.73 4.01
N ARG A 76 0.63 -10.40 4.12
CA ARG A 76 -0.26 -9.59 4.96
C ARG A 76 -0.69 -8.35 4.20
N SER A 77 -1.83 -7.79 4.56
CA SER A 77 -2.32 -6.55 3.98
C SER A 77 -2.95 -5.65 5.01
N LEU A 78 -2.85 -4.35 4.76
CA LEU A 78 -3.55 -3.32 5.50
C LEU A 78 -4.19 -2.37 4.48
N VAL A 79 -5.51 -2.22 4.51
CA VAL A 79 -6.25 -1.37 3.56
C VAL A 79 -7.16 -0.45 4.34
N GLY A 80 -7.06 0.86 4.10
CA GLY A 80 -7.89 1.86 4.78
C GLY A 80 -7.18 3.20 5.03
N ASN A 81 -7.78 4.03 5.87
CA ASN A 81 -7.24 5.35 6.23
C ASN A 81 -6.45 5.24 7.55
N TYR A 82 -5.13 5.21 7.47
CA TYR A 82 -4.26 5.13 8.66
C TYR A 82 -3.31 6.33 8.75
N ILE A 83 -2.88 6.88 7.61
CA ILE A 83 -2.04 8.09 7.51
C ILE A 83 -2.69 9.04 6.50
N THR A 84 -3.58 9.91 6.96
CA THR A 84 -4.37 10.81 6.11
C THR A 84 -3.72 12.19 5.93
N SER A 85 -4.16 12.94 4.93
CA SER A 85 -3.90 14.37 4.72
C SER A 85 -5.24 15.11 4.64
N LEU A 86 -5.86 15.35 5.80
CA LEU A 86 -7.19 15.96 5.92
C LEU A 86 -8.23 15.25 5.02
N ASP A 87 -8.83 15.98 4.09
CA ASP A 87 -9.87 15.55 3.14
C ASP A 87 -9.30 15.26 1.75
N MET A 88 -8.00 14.99 1.64
CA MET A 88 -7.38 14.70 0.35
C MET A 88 -7.91 13.39 -0.27
N ALA A 89 -8.40 13.48 -1.50
CA ALA A 89 -8.68 12.32 -2.33
C ALA A 89 -7.37 11.80 -2.95
N GLY A 90 -6.94 10.62 -2.52
CA GLY A 90 -5.72 10.00 -2.98
C GLY A 90 -5.40 8.72 -2.20
N THR A 91 -4.36 8.02 -2.65
CA THR A 91 -3.87 6.80 -2.01
C THR A 91 -2.34 6.74 -2.04
N SER A 92 -1.76 6.03 -1.08
CA SER A 92 -0.36 5.63 -1.09
C SER A 92 -0.25 4.10 -0.95
N VAL A 93 0.82 3.56 -1.52
CA VAL A 93 1.16 2.13 -1.41
C VAL A 93 2.52 2.01 -0.74
N THR A 94 2.57 1.18 0.29
CA THR A 94 3.80 0.82 0.99
C THR A 94 3.97 -0.69 0.94
N LEU A 95 5.19 -1.14 0.66
CA LEU A 95 5.58 -2.54 0.75
C LEU A 95 6.63 -2.70 1.84
N LEU A 96 6.43 -3.68 2.71
CA LEU A 96 7.44 -4.15 3.65
C LEU A 96 7.77 -5.60 3.33
N ARG A 97 9.02 -5.89 2.98
CA ARG A 97 9.48 -7.29 2.85
C ARG A 97 9.43 -7.96 4.22
N LEU A 98 8.80 -9.12 4.29
CA LEU A 98 8.61 -9.88 5.51
C LEU A 98 9.54 -11.11 5.54
N ASP A 99 10.34 -11.19 6.59
CA ASP A 99 10.86 -12.45 7.09
C ASP A 99 9.90 -13.06 8.15
N ASP A 100 10.28 -14.20 8.71
CA ASP A 100 9.46 -14.89 9.71
C ASP A 100 9.35 -14.11 11.03
N GLU A 101 10.38 -13.32 11.39
CA GLU A 101 10.34 -12.51 12.60
C GLU A 101 9.35 -11.35 12.46
N LEU A 102 9.43 -10.59 11.37
CA LEU A 102 8.54 -9.48 11.08
C LEU A 102 7.09 -9.95 10.90
N ALA A 103 6.88 -11.09 10.25
CA ALA A 103 5.54 -11.68 10.14
C ALA A 103 4.95 -12.02 11.52
N ARG A 104 5.76 -12.63 12.40
CA ARG A 104 5.35 -12.93 13.78
C ARG A 104 5.06 -11.67 14.59
N LEU A 105 5.84 -10.61 14.41
CA LEU A 105 5.62 -9.34 15.10
C LEU A 105 4.35 -8.63 14.61
N TRP A 106 4.05 -8.70 13.31
CA TRP A 106 2.79 -8.19 12.77
C TRP A 106 1.58 -8.92 13.34
N ASP A 107 1.65 -10.25 13.45
CA ASP A 107 0.54 -11.07 13.94
C ASP A 107 0.34 -11.02 15.47
N ALA A 108 1.29 -10.43 16.21
CA ALA A 108 1.18 -10.32 17.66
C ALA A 108 -0.08 -9.52 18.06
N PRO A 109 -0.75 -9.87 19.17
CA PRO A 109 -1.96 -9.16 19.60
C PRO A 109 -1.75 -7.65 19.74
N VAL A 110 -2.71 -6.88 19.24
CA VAL A 110 -2.72 -5.42 19.35
C VAL A 110 -4.11 -4.95 19.73
N HIS A 111 -4.18 -3.96 20.62
CA HIS A 111 -5.42 -3.34 21.05
C HIS A 111 -5.25 -1.83 21.11
N THR A 112 -5.54 -1.18 19.98
CA THR A 112 -5.54 0.27 19.84
C THR A 112 -6.84 0.72 19.18
N ALA A 113 -7.09 2.03 19.12
CA ALA A 113 -8.29 2.57 18.49
C ALA A 113 -8.39 2.23 16.98
N ALA A 114 -7.24 2.12 16.29
CA ALA A 114 -7.17 1.94 14.84
C ALA A 114 -6.73 0.53 14.39
N LEU A 115 -6.03 -0.22 15.25
CA LEU A 115 -5.57 -1.58 14.97
C LEU A 115 -5.97 -2.50 16.13
N ARG A 116 -6.68 -3.59 15.82
CA ARG A 116 -7.18 -4.56 16.80
C ARG A 116 -7.24 -5.98 16.23
N TRP A 117 -6.46 -6.90 16.78
CA TRP A 117 -6.52 -8.34 16.50
C TRP A 117 -5.85 -9.14 17.63
N GLY A 118 -6.10 -10.45 17.66
CA GLY A 118 -5.49 -11.37 18.63
C GLY A 118 -5.98 -11.20 20.07
N VAL A 119 -7.14 -10.57 20.26
CA VAL A 119 -7.79 -10.29 21.55
C VAL A 119 -9.10 -11.01 21.70
#